data_AF-A0A2E6UX47-F1
#
_entry.id   AF-A0A2E6UX47-F1
#
_cell.length_a   1.000
_cell.length_b   1.000
_cell.length_c   1.000
_cell.angle_alpha   90.00
_cell.angle_beta   90.00
_cell.angle_gamma   90.00
#
_symmetry.space_group_name_H-M   'P 1'
#
loop_
_entity.id
_entity.type
_entity.pdbx_description
1 polymer ?
#
loop_
_entity_poly.entity_id
_entity_poly.type
_entity_poly.pdbx_seq_one_letter_code
_entity_poly.pdbx_strand_id
1 'polypeptide(L)'
;MSYVSFVIFSFSLFRQLGRTVVLSAILAVCLIASSILLAAERTAWFSDVPLIEGLIVDEQLSFAFDAPSGRILVLLFKTEAVDVELLSSYQGTLAALGWTERDGQFFKGDELLRLEKIDIGGRLLWRMTIFPEAANQLEIR
;
A
#
# COMPACT_ATOMS: atom_id res chain seq x y z
N MET A 1 31.14 -62.94 -0.08
CA MET A 1 31.67 -61.62 -0.47
C MET A 1 30.48 -60.68 -0.63
N SER A 2 29.87 -60.28 0.51
CA SER A 2 28.46 -59.82 0.58
C SER A 2 28.23 -58.48 1.27
N TYR A 3 29.24 -57.62 1.48
CA TYR A 3 29.05 -56.40 2.29
C TYR A 3 29.41 -55.07 1.60
N VAL A 4 30.14 -55.10 0.48
CA VAL A 4 30.68 -53.87 -0.12
C VAL A 4 29.66 -53.15 -1.04
N SER A 5 28.76 -53.89 -1.70
CA SER A 5 27.82 -53.29 -2.66
C SER A 5 26.64 -52.56 -2.03
N PHE A 6 26.29 -52.83 -0.76
CA PHE A 6 25.14 -52.19 -0.09
C PHE A 6 25.46 -50.78 0.44
N VAL A 7 26.72 -50.51 0.79
CA VAL A 7 27.15 -49.23 1.38
C VAL A 7 27.23 -48.11 0.33
N ILE A 8 27.57 -48.44 -0.91
CA ILE A 8 27.70 -47.46 -2.01
C ILE A 8 26.33 -46.95 -2.48
N PHE A 9 25.30 -47.80 -2.43
CA PHE A 9 23.94 -47.44 -2.85
C PHE A 9 23.25 -46.46 -1.86
N SER A 10 23.45 -46.66 -0.55
CA SER A 10 22.93 -45.76 0.50
C SER A 10 23.57 -44.36 0.47
N PHE A 11 24.84 -44.25 0.07
CA PHE A 11 25.56 -42.97 -0.01
C PHE A 11 25.04 -42.06 -1.14
N SER A 12 24.63 -42.66 -2.26
CA SER A 12 24.04 -41.95 -3.40
C SER A 12 22.68 -41.33 -3.05
N LEU A 13 21.83 -42.09 -2.33
CA LEU A 13 20.50 -41.64 -1.91
C LEU A 13 20.60 -40.46 -0.92
N PHE A 14 21.50 -40.55 0.07
CA PHE A 14 21.70 -39.48 1.06
C PHE A 14 22.23 -38.18 0.43
N ARG A 15 23.11 -38.29 -0.58
CA ARG A 15 23.62 -37.14 -1.33
C ARG A 15 22.58 -36.51 -2.26
N GLN A 16 21.63 -37.29 -2.76
CA GLN A 16 20.49 -36.78 -3.54
C GLN A 16 19.43 -36.11 -2.65
N LEU A 17 19.13 -36.64 -1.47
CA LEU A 17 18.22 -36.01 -0.51
C LEU A 17 18.71 -34.63 -0.04
N GLY A 18 20.02 -34.47 0.21
CA GLY A 18 20.57 -33.15 0.58
C GLY A 18 20.41 -32.10 -0.53
N ARG A 19 20.57 -32.51 -1.80
CA ARG A 19 20.43 -31.60 -2.95
C ARG A 19 18.97 -31.20 -3.21
N THR A 20 18.02 -32.12 -3.04
CA THR A 20 16.59 -31.79 -3.21
C THR A 20 16.08 -30.88 -2.10
N VAL A 21 16.58 -31.04 -0.86
CA VAL A 21 16.25 -30.14 0.26
C VAL A 21 16.82 -28.73 0.05
N VAL A 22 18.06 -28.60 -0.43
CA VAL A 22 18.65 -27.28 -0.73
C VAL A 22 17.89 -26.60 -1.87
N LEU A 23 17.53 -27.34 -2.93
CA LEU A 23 16.76 -26.78 -4.05
C LEU A 23 15.34 -26.36 -3.63
N SER A 24 14.66 -27.12 -2.76
CA SER A 24 13.32 -26.73 -2.28
C SER A 24 13.38 -25.52 -1.34
N ALA A 25 14.43 -25.42 -0.51
CA ALA A 25 14.64 -24.25 0.34
C ALA A 25 14.90 -22.99 -0.48
N ILE A 26 15.71 -23.07 -1.54
CA ILE A 26 15.95 -21.94 -2.46
C ILE A 26 14.65 -21.53 -3.17
N LEU A 27 13.87 -22.50 -3.66
CA LEU A 27 12.58 -22.22 -4.31
C LEU A 27 11.60 -21.54 -3.36
N ALA A 28 11.50 -22.02 -2.11
CA ALA A 28 10.64 -21.42 -1.09
C ALA A 28 11.05 -19.97 -0.78
N VAL A 29 12.36 -19.70 -0.65
CA VAL A 29 12.88 -18.34 -0.45
C VAL A 29 12.54 -17.43 -1.63
N CYS A 30 12.70 -17.90 -2.87
CA CYS A 30 12.34 -17.12 -4.06
C CYS A 30 10.84 -16.79 -4.13
N LEU A 31 9.97 -17.73 -3.74
CA LEU A 31 8.52 -17.51 -3.71
C LEU A 31 8.12 -16.46 -2.66
N ILE A 32 8.75 -16.49 -1.48
CA ILE A 32 8.51 -15.51 -0.41
C ILE A 32 9.05 -14.12 -0.80
N ALA A 33 10.22 -14.04 -1.43
CA ALA A 33 10.77 -12.76 -1.90
C ALA A 33 9.88 -12.11 -2.97
N SER A 34 9.28 -12.92 -3.84
CA SER A 34 8.39 -12.44 -4.90
C SER A 34 7.09 -11.86 -4.36
N SER A 35 6.50 -12.45 -3.31
CA SER A 35 5.25 -11.94 -2.72
C SER A 35 5.45 -10.62 -1.98
N ILE A 36 6.57 -10.43 -1.29
CA ILE A 36 6.92 -9.17 -0.61
C ILE A 36 7.08 -8.04 -1.63
N LEU A 37 7.77 -8.30 -2.75
CA LEU A 37 7.98 -7.30 -3.79
C LEU A 37 6.64 -6.85 -4.41
N LEU A 38 5.74 -7.79 -4.68
CA LEU A 38 4.42 -7.50 -5.25
C LEU A 38 3.53 -6.68 -4.30
N ALA A 39 3.64 -6.91 -2.98
CA ALA A 39 2.93 -6.14 -1.96
C ALA A 39 3.49 -4.70 -1.84
N ALA A 40 4.82 -4.54 -1.94
CA ALA A 40 5.45 -3.23 -1.92
C ALA A 40 5.07 -2.40 -3.16
N GLU A 41 5.06 -3.00 -4.35
CA GLU A 41 4.67 -2.32 -5.59
C GLU A 41 3.21 -1.84 -5.56
N ARG A 42 2.29 -2.64 -4.99
CA ARG A 42 0.87 -2.28 -4.84
C ARG A 42 0.60 -1.08 -3.95
N THR A 43 1.52 -0.72 -3.06
CA THR A 43 1.36 0.38 -2.09
C THR A 43 2.30 1.56 -2.35
N ALA A 44 3.31 1.38 -3.21
CA ALA A 44 4.34 2.37 -3.48
C ALA A 44 3.77 3.72 -3.95
N TRP A 45 2.72 3.70 -4.76
CA TRP A 45 2.14 4.90 -5.40
C TRP A 45 1.38 5.83 -4.43
N PHE A 46 1.11 5.41 -3.20
CA PHE A 46 0.56 6.24 -2.11
C PHE A 46 1.37 6.16 -0.80
N SER A 47 2.58 5.61 -0.85
CA SER A 47 3.41 5.38 0.33
C SER A 47 3.83 6.67 1.07
N ASP A 48 3.75 7.80 0.40
CA ASP A 48 4.05 9.13 0.93
C ASP A 48 2.88 9.80 1.65
N VAL A 49 1.68 9.20 1.57
CA VAL A 49 0.48 9.71 2.22
C VAL A 49 0.31 9.06 3.59
N PRO A 50 0.06 9.86 4.65
CA PRO A 50 -0.17 9.31 5.98
C PRO A 50 -1.45 8.46 5.99
N LEU A 51 -1.28 7.18 6.29
CA LEU A 51 -2.36 6.27 6.61
C LEU A 51 -2.39 6.07 8.13
N ILE A 52 -3.52 6.42 8.74
CA ILE A 52 -3.75 6.19 10.16
C ILE A 52 -3.92 4.68 10.38
N GLU A 53 -3.55 4.18 11.56
CA GLU A 53 -3.78 2.78 11.91
C GLU A 53 -5.28 2.43 11.81
N GLY A 54 -5.57 1.22 11.33
CA GLY A 54 -6.94 0.74 11.16
C GLY A 54 -7.63 1.22 9.87
N LEU A 55 -6.94 1.94 8.98
CA LEU A 55 -7.43 2.22 7.63
C LEU A 55 -7.26 1.02 6.70
N ILE A 56 -8.33 0.66 6.00
CA ILE A 56 -8.33 -0.38 4.97
C ILE A 56 -8.59 0.29 3.62
N VAL A 57 -7.54 0.44 2.81
CA VAL A 57 -7.60 1.04 1.46
C VAL A 57 -8.24 0.06 0.47
N ASP A 58 -9.18 0.54 -0.33
CA ASP A 58 -9.77 -0.18 -1.45
C ASP A 58 -8.94 0.09 -2.71
N GLU A 59 -7.92 -0.76 -2.95
CA GLU A 59 -6.99 -0.64 -4.09
C GLU A 59 -7.70 -0.67 -5.46
N GLN A 60 -8.92 -1.21 -5.55
CA GLN A 60 -9.64 -1.31 -6.82
C GLN A 60 -10.35 -0.01 -7.19
N LEU A 61 -10.76 0.76 -6.18
CA LEU A 61 -11.43 2.04 -6.37
C LEU A 61 -10.47 3.23 -6.27
N SER A 62 -9.30 3.00 -5.67
CA SER A 62 -8.26 4.01 -5.49
C SER A 62 -7.33 4.07 -6.69
N PHE A 63 -6.81 5.24 -7.02
CA PHE A 63 -5.91 5.44 -8.15
C PHE A 63 -5.03 6.68 -7.98
N ALA A 64 -3.95 6.74 -8.74
CA ALA A 64 -3.13 7.93 -8.92
C ALA A 64 -2.94 8.22 -10.41
N PHE A 65 -2.84 9.50 -10.75
CA PHE A 65 -2.51 9.98 -12.08
C PHE A 65 -1.44 11.06 -11.98
N ASP A 66 -0.31 10.85 -12.64
CA ASP A 66 0.78 11.83 -12.67
C ASP A 66 0.63 12.74 -13.90
N ALA A 67 0.59 14.05 -13.67
CA ALA A 67 0.58 15.07 -14.71
C ALA A 67 1.77 16.04 -14.56
N PRO A 68 2.15 16.79 -15.62
CA PRO A 68 3.17 17.83 -15.53
C PRO A 68 2.87 18.90 -14.47
N SER A 69 1.59 19.15 -14.18
CA SER A 69 1.13 20.10 -13.19
C SER A 69 1.12 19.56 -11.76
N GLY A 70 1.44 18.28 -11.54
CA GLY A 70 1.34 17.61 -10.25
C GLY A 70 0.57 16.29 -10.35
N ARG A 71 0.62 15.50 -9.28
CA ARG A 71 -0.10 14.23 -9.18
C ARG A 71 -1.53 14.45 -8.67
N ILE A 72 -2.46 13.69 -9.22
CA ILE A 72 -3.82 13.54 -8.69
C ILE A 72 -3.89 12.16 -8.02
N LEU A 73 -4.13 12.14 -6.72
CA LEU A 73 -4.27 10.91 -5.94
C LEU A 73 -5.70 10.84 -5.40
N VAL A 74 -6.37 9.71 -5.61
CA VAL A 74 -7.67 9.41 -5.03
C VAL A 74 -7.55 8.09 -4.27
N LEU A 75 -7.71 8.17 -2.94
CA LEU A 75 -7.74 7.00 -2.07
C LEU A 75 -9.13 6.83 -1.49
N LEU A 76 -9.69 5.64 -1.66
CA LEU A 76 -10.91 5.22 -1.00
C LEU A 76 -10.55 4.23 0.09
N PHE A 77 -11.02 4.46 1.31
CA PHE A 77 -10.73 3.58 2.43
C PHE A 77 -11.89 3.46 3.40
N LYS A 78 -11.83 2.38 4.19
CA LYS A 78 -12.73 2.11 5.32
C LYS A 78 -11.98 2.29 6.62
N THR A 79 -12.72 2.64 7.66
CA THR A 79 -12.22 2.70 9.03
C THR A 79 -13.32 2.28 9.99
N GLU A 80 -12.92 1.71 11.12
CA GLU A 80 -13.82 1.46 12.26
C GLU A 80 -13.85 2.66 13.22
N ALA A 81 -12.95 3.64 13.05
CA ALA A 81 -12.90 4.85 13.87
C ALA A 81 -14.14 5.73 13.66
N VAL A 82 -14.50 6.47 14.71
CA VAL A 82 -15.59 7.46 14.63
C VAL A 82 -15.15 8.62 13.73
N ASP A 83 -16.06 9.16 12.91
CA ASP A 83 -15.76 10.20 11.93
C ASP A 83 -15.00 11.41 12.52
N VAL A 84 -15.38 11.83 13.73
CA VAL A 84 -14.74 12.97 14.44
C VAL A 84 -13.30 12.62 14.86
N GLU A 85 -13.07 11.40 15.35
CA GLU A 85 -11.75 10.93 15.76
C GLU A 85 -10.80 10.81 14.57
N LEU A 86 -11.32 10.29 13.44
CA LEU A 86 -10.58 10.19 12.20
C LEU A 86 -10.12 11.57 11.70
N LEU A 87 -11.05 12.53 11.61
CA LEU A 87 -10.75 13.88 11.14
C LEU A 87 -9.75 14.58 12.06
N SER A 88 -9.91 14.46 13.39
CA SER A 88 -8.98 15.06 14.36
C SER A 88 -7.57 14.46 14.27
N SER A 89 -7.48 13.14 14.06
CA SER A 89 -6.21 12.43 13.88
C SER A 89 -5.52 12.83 12.58
N TYR A 90 -6.29 12.98 11.49
CA TYR A 90 -5.77 13.48 10.21
C TYR A 90 -5.29 14.92 10.33
N GLN A 91 -6.05 15.79 10.99
CA GLN A 91 -5.68 17.19 11.21
C GLN A 91 -4.34 17.29 11.95
N GLY A 92 -4.16 16.54 13.05
CA GLY A 92 -2.90 16.51 13.80
C GLY A 92 -1.73 15.97 12.99
N THR A 93 -1.95 14.89 12.23
CA THR A 93 -0.92 14.26 11.39
C THR A 93 -0.49 15.19 10.25
N LEU A 94 -1.44 15.79 9.54
CA LEU A 94 -1.18 16.69 8.43
C LEU A 94 -0.50 17.99 8.92
N ALA A 95 -0.94 18.54 10.05
CA ALA A 95 -0.29 19.70 10.67
C ALA A 95 1.19 19.41 11.00
N ALA A 96 1.50 18.23 11.56
CA ALA A 96 2.88 17.82 11.84
C ALA A 96 3.73 17.66 10.56
N LEU A 97 3.11 17.36 9.43
CA LEU A 97 3.74 17.24 8.11
C LEU A 97 3.83 18.57 7.34
N GLY A 98 3.43 19.69 7.97
CA GLY A 98 3.50 21.04 7.42
C GLY A 98 2.31 21.42 6.53
N TRP A 99 1.21 20.66 6.56
CA TRP A 99 -0.03 21.07 5.91
C TRP A 99 -0.76 22.11 6.76
N THR A 100 -1.44 23.03 6.09
CA THR A 100 -2.26 24.06 6.73
C THR A 100 -3.71 23.83 6.38
N GLU A 101 -4.57 23.72 7.40
CA GLU A 101 -6.01 23.63 7.19
C GLU A 101 -6.61 25.01 6.90
N ARG A 102 -7.45 25.10 5.86
CA ARG A 102 -8.30 26.25 5.54
C ARG A 102 -9.64 25.73 5.02
N ASP A 103 -10.74 26.17 5.63
CA ASP A 103 -12.11 25.82 5.21
C ASP A 103 -12.38 24.30 5.05
N GLY A 104 -11.82 23.47 5.94
CA GLY A 104 -11.96 22.01 5.89
C GLY A 104 -11.14 21.32 4.79
N GLN A 105 -10.22 22.05 4.16
CA GLN A 105 -9.25 21.55 3.19
C GLN A 105 -7.83 21.74 3.72
N PHE A 106 -6.91 20.87 3.32
CA PHE A 106 -5.52 20.94 3.75
C PHE A 106 -4.64 21.39 2.57
N PHE A 107 -3.76 22.34 2.82
CA PHE A 107 -2.88 22.92 1.79
C PHE A 107 -1.42 22.74 2.15
N LYS A 108 -0.58 22.39 1.18
CA LYS A 108 0.87 22.32 1.33
C LYS A 108 1.55 22.69 0.01
N GLY A 109 2.23 23.83 -0.01
CA GLY A 109 2.77 24.37 -1.28
C GLY A 109 1.63 24.56 -2.28
N ASP A 110 1.78 23.97 -3.46
CA ASP A 110 0.77 23.97 -4.53
C ASP A 110 -0.14 22.71 -4.51
N GLU A 111 -0.19 21.96 -3.40
CA GLU A 111 -1.05 20.80 -3.23
C GLU A 111 -2.25 21.10 -2.32
N LEU A 112 -3.41 20.56 -2.70
CA LEU A 112 -4.65 20.59 -1.93
C LEU A 112 -5.07 19.15 -1.63
N LEU A 113 -5.33 18.87 -0.35
CA LEU A 113 -5.84 17.60 0.15
C LEU A 113 -7.24 17.79 0.74
N ARG A 114 -8.17 16.94 0.30
CA ARG A 114 -9.56 16.92 0.75
C ARG A 114 -9.91 15.54 1.32
N LEU A 115 -10.60 15.51 2.46
CA LEU A 115 -11.23 14.30 3.00
C LEU A 115 -12.75 14.44 2.98
N GLU A 116 -13.44 13.47 2.39
CA GLU A 116 -14.91 13.45 2.30
C GLU A 116 -15.44 12.04 2.55
N LYS A 117 -16.63 11.95 3.15
CA LYS A 117 -17.34 10.68 3.29
C LYS A 117 -18.31 10.53 2.12
N ILE A 118 -18.23 9.40 1.43
CA ILE A 118 -19.04 9.11 0.24
C ILE A 118 -19.75 7.76 0.38
N ASP A 119 -20.88 7.61 -0.28
CA ASP A 119 -21.59 6.34 -0.41
C ASP A 119 -21.42 5.80 -1.83
N ILE A 120 -20.83 4.62 -1.95
CA ILE A 120 -20.72 3.89 -3.22
C ILE A 120 -21.47 2.58 -3.11
N GLY A 121 -22.68 2.55 -3.67
CA GLY A 121 -23.50 1.32 -3.73
C GLY A 121 -23.92 0.79 -2.35
N GLY A 122 -24.25 1.68 -1.41
CA GLY A 122 -24.64 1.34 -0.04
C GLY A 122 -23.45 1.08 0.89
N ARG A 123 -22.22 1.40 0.44
CA ARG A 123 -21.00 1.29 1.22
C ARG A 123 -20.50 2.70 1.54
N LEU A 124 -20.53 3.05 2.81
CA LEU A 124 -19.91 4.27 3.31
C LEU A 124 -18.38 4.10 3.29
N LEU A 125 -17.72 4.96 2.53
CA LEU A 125 -16.28 5.02 2.36
C LEU A 125 -15.79 6.44 2.63
N TRP A 126 -14.54 6.56 3.04
CA TRP A 126 -13.81 7.81 3.04
C TRP A 126 -13.06 7.96 1.73
N ARG A 127 -13.15 9.13 1.12
CA ARG A 127 -12.38 9.55 -0.04
C ARG A 127 -11.38 10.61 0.42
N MET A 128 -10.10 10.30 0.23
CA MET A 128 -9.05 11.30 0.26
C MET A 128 -8.66 11.64 -1.17
N THR A 129 -8.57 12.93 -1.46
CA THR A 129 -8.14 13.43 -2.76
C THR A 129 -7.01 14.40 -2.56
N ILE A 130 -5.88 14.16 -3.23
CA ILE A 130 -4.76 15.11 -3.34
C ILE A 130 -4.69 15.55 -4.79
N PHE A 131 -4.64 16.85 -5.03
CA PHE A 131 -4.51 17.40 -6.38
C PHE A 131 -3.76 18.73 -6.32
N PRO A 132 -3.13 19.15 -7.42
CA PRO A 132 -2.50 20.46 -7.48
C PRO A 132 -3.55 21.56 -7.34
N GLU A 133 -3.30 22.57 -6.51
CA GLU A 133 -4.18 23.71 -6.27
C GLU A 133 -4.59 24.42 -7.58
N ALA A 134 -3.67 24.47 -8.54
CA ALA A 134 -3.95 25.00 -9.89
C ALA A 134 -5.12 24.28 -10.60
N ALA A 135 -5.34 22.98 -10.33
CA ALA A 135 -6.45 22.23 -10.87
C ALA A 135 -7.78 22.54 -10.17
N ASN A 136 -7.76 23.01 -8.91
CA ASN A 136 -8.97 23.46 -8.19
C ASN A 136 -9.66 24.62 -8.93
N GLN A 137 -8.86 25.48 -9.58
CA GLN A 137 -9.35 26.68 -10.27
C GLN A 137 -10.08 26.38 -11.59
N LEU A 138 -10.06 25.11 -12.05
CA LEU A 138 -10.74 24.67 -13.26
C LEU A 138 -12.17 24.17 -13.01
N GLU A 139 -12.63 24.13 -11.75
CA GLU A 139 -14.06 24.03 -11.45
C GLU A 139 -14.74 25.37 -11.83
N ILE A 140 -15.07 25.48 -13.11
CA ILE A 140 -15.78 26.62 -13.71
C ILE A 140 -17.13 26.80 -12.99
N ARG A 141 -17.33 28.03 -12.49
CA ARG A 141 -18.60 28.59 -12.01
C ARG A 141 -19.78 28.37 -12.95
#